data_AF-A0A7Z7YDL1-F1
#
_entry.id   AF-A0A7Z7YDL1-F1
#
_cell.length_a   1.000
_cell.length_b   1.000
_cell.length_c   1.000
_cell.angle_alpha   90.00
_cell.angle_beta   90.00
_cell.angle_gamma   90.00
#
_symmetry.space_group_name_H-M   'P 1'
#
loop_
_entity.id
_entity.type
_entity.pdbx_description
1 polymer ?
#
loop_
_entity_poly.entity_id
_entity_poly.type
_entity_poly.pdbx_seq_one_letter_code
_entity_poly.pdbx_strand_id
1 'polypeptide(L)'
;MSSNLSNTMPNFRINDTTYLYNCAGDFVAEDLAVFYDAERAEDLNNIVSKWVGAEFAVVLRHGVLGVMAEQEFSDMSLRDKAISELMPVYSKFNGTRHIHIGLIDNDSIWPQMFIPAAVVVDHLSLTSSVVKAFATALENLSGEA
;
A
#
# COMPACT_ATOMS: atom_id res chain seq x y z
N MET A 1 -23.11 -8.36 -16.03
CA MET A 1 -24.01 -8.21 -14.87
C MET A 1 -23.28 -7.32 -13.88
N SER A 2 -23.91 -6.24 -13.45
CA SER A 2 -23.33 -5.22 -12.57
C SER A 2 -22.99 -5.87 -11.22
N SER A 3 -21.70 -6.03 -10.95
CA SER A 3 -21.22 -6.60 -9.72
C SER A 3 -21.21 -5.49 -8.65
N ASN A 4 -21.90 -5.76 -7.54
CA ASN A 4 -22.30 -4.81 -6.48
C ASN A 4 -21.74 -5.26 -5.12
N LEU A 5 -20.60 -5.96 -5.10
CA LEU A 5 -20.02 -6.43 -3.85
C LEU A 5 -19.74 -5.23 -2.94
N SER A 6 -20.29 -5.28 -1.73
CA SER A 6 -20.06 -4.22 -0.74
C SER A 6 -18.59 -4.24 -0.34
N ASN A 7 -17.88 -3.14 -0.57
CA ASN A 7 -16.54 -2.96 -0.03
C ASN A 7 -16.66 -2.63 1.46
N THR A 8 -16.12 -3.49 2.32
CA THR A 8 -16.10 -3.30 3.78
C THR A 8 -14.72 -2.84 4.29
N MET A 9 -13.75 -2.69 3.39
CA MET A 9 -12.40 -2.21 3.69
C MET A 9 -12.43 -0.68 3.85
N PRO A 10 -11.51 -0.10 4.65
CA PRO A 10 -11.42 1.35 4.80
C PRO A 10 -11.05 1.99 3.46
N ASN A 11 -11.72 3.09 3.15
CA ASN A 11 -11.34 3.91 2.02
C ASN A 11 -10.14 4.79 2.42
N PHE A 12 -9.04 4.64 1.71
CA PHE A 12 -7.89 5.50 1.86
C PHE A 12 -8.17 6.84 1.19
N ARG A 13 -7.63 7.93 1.72
CA ARG A 13 -7.71 9.25 1.09
C ARG A 13 -6.33 9.63 0.60
N ILE A 14 -6.24 10.00 -0.67
CA ILE A 14 -4.98 10.43 -1.30
C ILE A 14 -4.34 11.59 -0.52
N ASN A 15 -5.17 12.49 0.01
CA ASN A 15 -4.70 13.67 0.77
C ASN A 15 -4.14 13.34 2.17
N ASP A 16 -4.25 12.10 2.64
CA ASP A 16 -3.74 11.70 3.96
C ASP A 16 -2.27 11.23 3.91
N THR A 17 -1.68 11.20 2.70
CA THR A 17 -0.37 10.65 2.41
C THR A 17 0.55 11.73 1.82
N THR A 18 1.73 11.91 2.41
CA THR A 18 2.82 12.71 1.85
C THR A 18 3.92 11.77 1.37
N TYR A 19 4.23 11.80 0.08
CA TYR A 19 5.28 10.96 -0.49
C TYR A 19 6.66 11.56 -0.18
N LEU A 20 7.54 10.73 0.38
CA LEU A 20 8.94 11.09 0.62
C LEU A 20 9.80 10.59 -0.53
N TYR A 21 9.70 9.29 -0.81
CA TYR A 21 10.34 8.65 -1.95
C TYR A 21 9.27 7.99 -2.80
N ASN A 22 9.30 8.24 -4.12
CA ASN A 22 8.40 7.60 -5.07
C ASN A 22 8.80 6.13 -5.32
N CYS A 23 8.05 5.42 -6.16
CA CYS A 23 8.31 4.02 -6.49
C CYS A 23 9.60 3.79 -7.29
N ALA A 24 10.15 4.84 -7.91
CA ALA A 24 11.46 4.80 -8.56
C ALA A 24 12.63 5.00 -7.56
N GLY A 25 12.32 5.34 -6.31
CA GLY A 25 13.30 5.63 -5.27
C GLY A 25 13.79 7.08 -5.27
N ASP A 26 13.18 7.96 -6.06
CA ASP A 26 13.51 9.39 -6.08
C ASP A 26 12.84 10.11 -4.91
N PHE A 27 13.57 11.03 -4.29
CA PHE A 27 13.02 11.92 -3.28
C PHE A 27 12.13 12.99 -3.94
N VAL A 28 10.86 13.07 -3.51
CA VAL A 28 9.81 13.88 -4.17
C VAL A 28 9.04 14.81 -3.22
N ALA A 29 9.45 14.90 -1.96
CA ALA A 29 8.71 15.70 -0.99
C ALA A 29 8.93 17.21 -1.20
N GLU A 30 7.84 17.96 -1.42
CA GLU A 30 7.90 19.39 -1.71
C GLU A 30 7.71 20.28 -0.46
N ASP A 31 7.03 19.82 0.58
CA ASP A 31 6.76 20.58 1.83
C ASP A 31 6.84 19.68 3.07
N LEU A 32 8.06 19.41 3.52
CA LEU A 32 8.27 18.54 4.68
C LEU A 32 8.05 19.27 6.00
N ALA A 33 7.18 18.70 6.83
CA ALA A 33 7.14 19.05 8.24
C ALA A 33 8.55 18.84 8.84
N VAL A 34 9.04 19.82 9.60
CA VAL A 34 10.42 19.91 10.16
C VAL A 34 10.84 18.71 11.02
N PHE A 35 9.94 17.76 11.31
CA PHE A 35 10.14 16.70 12.31
C PHE A 35 10.07 15.26 11.77
N TYR A 36 10.22 15.03 10.46
CA TYR A 36 10.30 13.65 9.95
C TYR A 36 11.73 13.09 10.10
N ASP A 37 11.81 11.77 10.32
CA ASP A 37 13.07 11.04 10.47
C ASP A 37 13.65 10.73 9.08
N ALA A 38 14.49 11.63 8.57
CA ALA A 38 15.05 11.55 7.21
C ALA A 38 15.97 10.34 7.02
N GLU A 39 16.84 10.04 8.00
CA GLU A 39 17.72 8.88 7.97
C GLU A 39 16.91 7.59 7.88
N ARG A 40 15.85 7.48 8.69
CA ARG A 40 14.98 6.32 8.66
C ARG A 40 14.18 6.21 7.37
N ALA A 41 13.80 7.32 6.74
CA ALA A 41 13.12 7.32 5.45
C ALA A 41 14.05 6.80 4.32
N GLU A 42 15.31 7.21 4.33
CA GLU A 42 16.33 6.70 3.41
C GLU A 42 16.61 5.21 3.62
N ASP A 43 16.72 4.76 4.87
CA ASP A 43 16.87 3.34 5.21
C ASP A 43 15.69 2.50 4.70
N LEU A 44 14.45 3.01 4.85
CA LEU A 44 13.27 2.36 4.29
C LEU A 44 13.36 2.29 2.77
N ASN A 45 13.76 3.36 2.08
CA ASN A 45 13.92 3.37 0.63
C ASN A 45 14.91 2.27 0.16
N ASN A 46 16.01 2.10 0.90
CA ASN A 46 17.00 1.05 0.67
C ASN A 46 16.50 -0.37 0.98
N ILE A 47 15.49 -0.52 1.83
CA ILE A 47 14.84 -1.81 2.10
C ILE A 47 13.84 -2.14 0.99
N VAL A 48 12.95 -1.20 0.65
CA VAL A 48 11.82 -1.44 -0.27
C VAL A 48 12.25 -1.58 -1.72
N SER A 49 13.37 -0.97 -2.13
CA SER A 49 13.96 -1.15 -3.46
C SER A 49 14.33 -2.61 -3.80
N LYS A 50 14.35 -3.50 -2.80
CA LYS A 50 14.62 -4.94 -2.95
C LYS A 50 13.33 -5.78 -2.99
N TRP A 51 12.17 -5.17 -2.74
CA TRP A 51 10.89 -5.86 -2.73
C TRP A 51 10.35 -6.00 -4.16
N VAL A 52 9.53 -7.03 -4.36
CA VAL A 52 8.99 -7.38 -5.68
C VAL A 52 7.49 -7.61 -5.59
N GLY A 53 6.80 -7.44 -6.72
CA GLY A 53 5.38 -7.78 -6.86
C GLY A 53 4.40 -6.64 -6.54
N ALA A 54 4.88 -5.45 -6.18
CA ALA A 54 4.09 -4.22 -6.17
C ALA A 54 5.01 -3.00 -6.37
N GLU A 55 4.42 -1.85 -6.64
CA GLU A 55 5.13 -0.57 -6.57
C GLU A 55 5.11 -0.07 -5.13
N PHE A 56 6.30 0.22 -4.57
CA PHE A 56 6.46 0.62 -3.18
C PHE A 56 7.05 2.02 -3.07
N ALA A 57 6.40 2.87 -2.28
CA ALA A 57 6.85 4.22 -1.97
C ALA A 57 7.11 4.38 -0.46
N VAL A 58 7.99 5.30 -0.08
CA VAL A 58 8.16 5.70 1.32
C VAL A 58 7.34 6.95 1.56
N VAL A 59 6.47 6.91 2.56
CA VAL A 59 5.48 7.96 2.80
C VAL A 59 5.35 8.33 4.27
N LEU A 60 4.83 9.52 4.54
CA LEU A 60 4.20 9.88 5.80
C LEU A 60 2.69 9.76 5.64
N ARG A 61 2.06 8.85 6.39
CA ARG A 61 0.60 8.74 6.43
C ARG A 61 0.11 9.18 7.82
N HIS A 62 -0.67 10.25 7.87
CA HIS A 62 -1.04 10.92 9.14
C HIS A 62 0.16 11.21 10.07
N GLY A 63 1.30 11.59 9.49
CA GLY A 63 2.54 11.86 10.23
C GLY A 63 3.32 10.60 10.66
N VAL A 64 2.84 9.40 10.35
CA VAL A 64 3.56 8.14 10.61
C VAL A 64 4.37 7.75 9.39
N LEU A 65 5.69 7.60 9.57
CA LEU A 65 6.58 7.09 8.54
C LEU A 65 6.29 5.61 8.27
N GLY A 66 6.23 5.26 6.99
CA GLY A 66 6.07 3.87 6.57
C GLY A 66 6.22 3.68 5.08
N VAL A 67 5.87 2.49 4.64
CA VAL A 67 5.90 2.06 3.25
C VAL A 67 4.48 1.93 2.75
N MET A 68 4.21 2.57 1.63
CA MET A 68 2.97 2.44 0.88
C MET A 68 3.20 1.51 -0.31
N ALA A 69 2.27 0.60 -0.55
CA ALA A 69 2.18 -0.14 -1.81
C ALA A 69 0.82 0.15 -2.43
N GLU A 70 0.82 0.50 -3.71
CA GLU A 70 -0.41 0.85 -4.42
C GLU A 70 -0.28 0.62 -5.92
N GLN A 71 -1.40 0.36 -6.59
CA GLN A 71 -1.44 0.18 -8.04
C GLN A 71 -2.80 0.60 -8.58
N GLU A 72 -2.83 1.55 -9.52
CA GLU A 72 -4.08 1.98 -10.13
C GLU A 72 -4.46 1.04 -11.28
N PHE A 73 -5.73 0.61 -11.29
CA PHE A 73 -6.35 -0.12 -12.39
C PHE A 73 -7.51 0.72 -12.93
N SER A 74 -7.37 1.20 -14.17
CA SER A 74 -8.42 2.01 -14.83
C SER A 74 -9.65 1.21 -15.24
N ASP A 75 -9.55 -0.11 -15.34
CA ASP A 75 -10.67 -0.97 -15.71
C ASP A 75 -11.58 -1.27 -14.50
N MET A 76 -12.64 -0.48 -14.37
CA MET A 76 -13.66 -0.64 -13.33
C MET A 76 -14.39 -2.00 -13.36
N SER A 77 -14.30 -2.77 -14.45
CA SER A 77 -14.87 -4.13 -14.50
C SER A 77 -14.20 -5.08 -13.48
N LEU A 78 -12.96 -4.78 -13.10
CA LEU A 78 -12.18 -5.56 -12.13
C LEU A 78 -12.59 -5.32 -10.68
N ARG A 79 -13.53 -4.41 -10.39
CA ARG A 79 -13.80 -3.91 -9.02
C ARG A 79 -14.11 -5.04 -8.04
N ASP A 80 -15.07 -5.88 -8.38
CA ASP A 80 -15.49 -6.96 -7.47
C ASP A 80 -14.44 -8.07 -7.36
N LYS A 81 -13.62 -8.25 -8.40
CA LYS A 81 -12.43 -9.11 -8.34
C LYS A 81 -11.41 -8.52 -7.38
N ALA A 82 -11.12 -7.22 -7.46
CA ALA A 82 -10.21 -6.52 -6.55
C ALA A 82 -10.65 -6.65 -5.10
N ILE A 83 -11.94 -6.45 -4.81
CA ILE A 83 -12.48 -6.66 -3.47
C ILE A 83 -12.29 -8.12 -3.04
N SER A 84 -12.58 -9.08 -3.90
CA SER A 84 -12.46 -10.52 -3.58
C SER A 84 -11.01 -10.95 -3.31
N GLU A 85 -10.05 -10.45 -4.09
CA GLU A 85 -8.63 -10.76 -3.96
C GLU A 85 -7.98 -10.04 -2.75
N LEU A 86 -8.40 -8.81 -2.44
CA LEU A 86 -7.86 -8.07 -1.30
C LEU A 86 -8.50 -8.48 0.04
N MET A 87 -9.75 -8.96 0.06
CA MET A 87 -10.47 -9.26 1.30
C MET A 87 -9.72 -10.24 2.23
N PRO A 88 -9.08 -11.32 1.73
CA PRO A 88 -8.27 -12.22 2.57
C PRO A 88 -7.05 -11.51 3.18
N VAL A 89 -6.39 -10.63 2.42
CA VAL A 89 -5.24 -9.85 2.88
C VAL A 89 -5.69 -8.87 3.97
N TYR A 90 -6.76 -8.12 3.71
CA TYR A 90 -7.40 -7.22 4.67
C TYR A 90 -7.77 -7.94 5.96
N SER A 91 -8.53 -9.03 5.87
CA SER A 91 -9.04 -9.77 7.04
C SER A 91 -7.92 -10.33 7.92
N LYS A 92 -6.76 -10.65 7.32
CA LYS A 92 -5.62 -11.22 8.02
C LYS A 92 -4.71 -10.18 8.66
N PHE A 93 -4.47 -9.05 7.99
CA PHE A 93 -3.40 -8.12 8.37
C PHE A 93 -3.87 -6.75 8.81
N ASN A 94 -5.03 -6.27 8.36
CA ASN A 94 -5.48 -4.92 8.68
C ASN A 94 -5.64 -4.72 10.19
N GLY A 95 -5.11 -3.60 10.71
CA GLY A 95 -5.07 -3.27 12.14
C GLY A 95 -3.94 -3.96 12.91
N THR A 96 -3.34 -5.02 12.38
CA THR A 96 -2.21 -5.69 13.04
C THR A 96 -1.01 -4.77 13.04
N ARG A 97 -0.53 -4.35 14.22
CA ARG A 97 0.62 -3.43 14.37
C ARG A 97 0.44 -2.14 13.54
N HIS A 98 -0.79 -1.66 13.38
CA HIS A 98 -1.13 -0.48 12.57
C HIS A 98 -0.82 -0.62 11.07
N ILE A 99 -0.76 -1.86 10.55
CA ILE A 99 -0.85 -2.11 9.11
C ILE A 99 -2.25 -1.72 8.64
N HIS A 100 -2.33 -1.04 7.50
CA HIS A 100 -3.60 -0.69 6.87
C HIS A 100 -3.68 -1.31 5.48
N ILE A 101 -4.81 -1.94 5.17
CA ILE A 101 -5.11 -2.49 3.84
C ILE A 101 -6.45 -1.89 3.42
N GLY A 102 -6.54 -1.44 2.18
CA GLY A 102 -7.75 -0.82 1.66
C GLY A 102 -7.80 -0.78 0.14
N LEU A 103 -8.86 -0.14 -0.33
CA LEU A 103 -9.17 -0.03 -1.74
C LEU A 103 -9.83 1.33 -1.95
N ILE A 104 -9.27 2.17 -2.82
CA ILE A 104 -9.98 3.33 -3.37
C ILE A 104 -10.78 2.81 -4.57
N ASP A 105 -12.09 3.00 -4.55
CA ASP A 105 -12.99 2.67 -5.66
C ASP A 105 -13.70 3.94 -6.14
N ASN A 106 -12.96 4.82 -6.83
CA ASN A 106 -13.48 6.08 -7.35
C ASN A 106 -13.00 6.29 -8.78
N ASP A 107 -13.88 6.14 -9.77
CA ASP A 107 -13.62 6.15 -11.22
C ASP A 107 -12.51 5.20 -11.75
N SER A 108 -11.67 4.69 -10.86
CA SER A 108 -10.67 3.63 -11.01
C SER A 108 -10.64 2.78 -9.73
N ILE A 109 -9.88 1.68 -9.79
CA ILE A 109 -9.68 0.74 -8.68
C ILE A 109 -8.23 0.87 -8.21
N TRP A 110 -8.04 1.21 -6.94
CA TRP A 110 -6.71 1.43 -6.38
C TRP A 110 -6.52 0.62 -5.08
N PRO A 111 -6.06 -0.63 -5.17
CA PRO A 111 -5.61 -1.39 -4.02
C PRO A 111 -4.48 -0.67 -3.30
N GLN A 112 -4.55 -0.59 -1.97
CA GLN A 112 -3.58 0.13 -1.16
C GLN A 112 -3.20 -0.65 0.10
N MET A 113 -1.91 -0.62 0.44
CA MET A 113 -1.34 -1.17 1.66
C MET A 113 -0.36 -0.18 2.27
N PHE A 114 -0.49 0.07 3.57
CA PHE A 114 0.49 0.83 4.35
C PHE A 114 1.05 -0.01 5.49
N ILE A 115 2.39 -0.04 5.60
CA ILE A 115 3.13 -0.73 6.65
C ILE A 115 3.98 0.31 7.40
N PRO A 116 3.77 0.53 8.71
CA PRO A 116 4.59 1.47 9.48
C PRO A 116 6.08 1.08 9.50
N ALA A 117 6.96 2.08 9.53
CA ALA A 117 8.41 1.90 9.55
C ALA A 117 8.91 0.93 10.64
N ALA A 118 8.32 1.02 11.84
CA ALA A 118 8.65 0.13 12.96
C ALA A 118 8.33 -1.33 12.63
N VAL A 119 7.25 -1.59 11.90
CA VAL A 119 6.92 -2.96 11.48
C VAL A 119 7.88 -3.46 10.42
N VAL A 120 8.21 -2.61 9.44
CA VAL A 120 9.17 -2.94 8.38
C VAL A 120 10.51 -3.37 8.97
N VAL A 121 11.02 -2.63 9.96
CA VAL A 121 12.34 -2.86 10.55
C VAL A 121 12.32 -3.95 11.62
N ASP A 122 11.35 -3.92 12.54
CA ASP A 122 11.37 -4.76 13.75
C ASP A 122 10.61 -6.09 13.58
N HIS A 123 9.82 -6.23 12.51
CA HIS A 123 8.92 -7.38 12.30
C HIS A 123 9.02 -7.98 10.90
N LEU A 124 10.24 -8.27 10.45
CA LEU A 124 10.55 -8.79 9.11
C LEU A 124 9.66 -9.96 8.66
N SER A 125 9.35 -10.93 9.53
CA SER A 125 8.49 -12.07 9.16
C SER A 125 7.05 -11.65 8.86
N LEU A 126 6.51 -10.71 9.62
CA LEU A 126 5.19 -10.13 9.38
C LEU A 126 5.20 -9.29 8.10
N THR A 127 6.21 -8.43 7.93
CA THR A 127 6.41 -7.60 6.74
C THR A 127 6.48 -8.45 5.47
N SER A 128 7.34 -9.46 5.43
CA SER A 128 7.43 -10.38 4.29
C SER A 128 6.12 -11.11 4.01
N SER A 129 5.38 -11.49 5.05
CA SER A 129 4.09 -12.18 4.90
C SER A 129 3.02 -11.29 4.30
N VAL A 130 2.91 -10.03 4.75
CA VAL A 130 1.90 -9.09 4.24
C VAL A 130 2.26 -8.62 2.83
N VAL A 131 3.54 -8.30 2.58
CA VAL A 131 4.02 -7.89 1.25
C VAL A 131 3.76 -8.97 0.21
N LYS A 132 4.11 -10.23 0.52
CA LYS A 132 3.86 -11.35 -0.39
C LYS A 132 2.37 -11.55 -0.65
N ALA A 133 1.54 -11.51 0.40
CA ALA A 133 0.09 -11.70 0.24
C ALA A 133 -0.54 -10.59 -0.60
N PHE A 134 -0.11 -9.34 -0.41
CA PHE A 134 -0.58 -8.20 -1.18
C PHE A 134 -0.13 -8.28 -2.65
N ALA A 135 1.15 -8.57 -2.89
CA ALA A 135 1.68 -8.79 -4.24
C ALA A 135 0.91 -9.88 -5.00
N THR A 136 0.64 -11.02 -4.37
CA THR A 136 -0.16 -12.09 -4.99
C THR A 136 -1.58 -11.63 -5.33
N ALA A 137 -2.21 -10.80 -4.49
CA ALA A 137 -3.53 -10.24 -4.81
C ALA A 137 -3.47 -9.31 -6.04
N LEU A 138 -2.42 -8.48 -6.17
CA LEU A 138 -2.21 -7.63 -7.36
C LEU A 138 -1.91 -8.44 -8.62
N GLU A 139 -1.13 -9.51 -8.51
CA GLU A 139 -0.84 -10.43 -9.61
C GLU A 139 -2.12 -11.11 -10.11
N ASN A 140 -3.00 -11.55 -9.22
CA ASN A 140 -4.29 -12.14 -9.60
C ASN A 140 -5.23 -11.14 -10.30
N LEU A 141 -5.08 -9.84 -10.00
CA LEU A 141 -5.83 -8.77 -10.68
C LEU A 141 -5.27 -8.47 -12.06
N SER A 142 -3.95 -8.45 -12.20
CA SER A 142 -3.27 -8.20 -13.48
C SER A 142 -3.20 -9.42 -14.40
N GLY A 143 -3.40 -10.63 -13.88
CA GLY A 143 -3.34 -11.91 -14.59
C GLY A 143 -4.44 -12.20 -15.62
N GLU A 144 -5.22 -11.20 -16.03
CA GLU A 144 -5.97 -11.21 -17.28
C GLU A 144 -5.36 -10.15 -18.22
N ALA A 145 -4.23 -10.50 -18.82
CA ALA A 145 -3.66 -9.83 -19.99
C ALA A 145 -3.54 -10.84 -21.14
#